data_AF-A0A818D356-F1
#
_entry.id   AF-A0A818D356-F1
#
_cell.length_a   1.000
_cell.length_b   1.000
_cell.length_c   1.000
_cell.angle_alpha   90.00
_cell.angle_beta   90.00
_cell.angle_gamma   90.00
#
_symmetry.space_group_name_H-M   'P 1'
#
loop_
_entity.id
_entity.type
_entity.pdbx_description
1 polymer ?
#
loop_
_entity_poly.entity_id
_entity_poly.type
_entity_poly.pdbx_seq_one_letter_code
_entity_poly.pdbx_strand_id
1 'polypeptide(L)'
;MFDENTSKSLTTTVSSDKQQNDLFSRGDLFYWKCQYEKAKKHFQTVLLQPSISLIDSARCYSSLGTVNTKLQNYEEALNNYHKQLDILKQLKVPNKAEGDIAKCFMSIGMIYWLQHDYAKALDYQKQALDILSTTTPIHDLTSKVYKNIAN
;
A
#
# COMPACT_ATOMS: atom_id res chain seq x y z
N MET A 1 -42.67 -3.10 12.99
CA MET A 1 -41.66 -2.57 13.92
C MET A 1 -40.31 -2.72 13.24
N PHE A 2 -39.76 -1.64 12.71
CA PHE A 2 -38.38 -1.63 12.19
C PHE A 2 -37.48 -1.39 13.40
N ASP A 3 -36.54 -2.30 13.64
CA ASP A 3 -35.64 -2.25 14.80
C ASP A 3 -34.81 -0.96 14.81
N GLU A 4 -34.96 -0.15 15.88
CA GLU A 4 -34.14 1.04 16.17
C GLU A 4 -32.63 0.74 16.27
N ASN A 5 -32.27 -0.54 16.34
CA ASN A 5 -30.88 -0.99 16.42
C ASN A 5 -30.16 -0.91 15.05
N THR A 6 -30.90 -1.08 13.95
CA THR A 6 -30.34 -1.07 12.59
C THR A 6 -29.96 0.34 12.15
N SER A 7 -30.78 1.35 12.50
CA SER A 7 -30.51 2.77 12.21
C SER A 7 -29.38 3.37 13.05
N LYS A 8 -29.22 2.93 14.31
CA LYS A 8 -28.04 3.26 15.14
C LYS A 8 -26.76 2.66 14.59
N SER A 9 -26.77 1.41 14.13
CA SER A 9 -25.57 0.80 13.54
C SER A 9 -25.11 1.53 12.27
N LEU A 10 -26.06 1.90 11.40
CA LEU A 10 -25.79 2.60 10.13
C LEU A 10 -25.31 4.05 10.31
N THR A 11 -25.81 4.75 11.33
CA THR A 11 -25.34 6.12 11.65
C THR A 11 -23.98 6.10 12.35
N THR A 12 -23.69 5.05 13.11
CA THR A 12 -22.37 4.86 13.75
C THR A 12 -21.31 4.47 12.72
N THR A 13 -21.62 3.61 11.75
CA THR A 13 -20.69 3.25 10.66
C THR A 13 -20.42 4.42 9.71
N VAL A 14 -21.44 5.18 9.31
CA VAL A 14 -21.24 6.35 8.43
C VAL A 14 -20.44 7.47 9.11
N SER A 15 -20.59 7.64 10.44
CA SER A 15 -19.78 8.61 11.19
C SER A 15 -18.34 8.12 11.39
N SER A 16 -18.11 6.83 11.64
CA SER A 16 -16.76 6.26 11.71
C SER A 16 -16.02 6.33 10.38
N ASP A 17 -16.70 6.10 9.25
CA ASP A 17 -16.09 6.13 7.91
C ASP A 17 -15.71 7.57 7.49
N LYS A 18 -16.55 8.56 7.84
CA LYS A 18 -16.21 9.99 7.66
C LYS A 18 -15.02 10.40 8.53
N GLN A 19 -14.97 9.93 9.77
CA GLN A 19 -13.90 10.26 10.71
C GLN A 19 -12.58 9.57 10.34
N GLN A 20 -12.64 8.35 9.77
CA GLN A 20 -11.49 7.66 9.18
C GLN A 20 -10.95 8.38 7.94
N ASN A 21 -11.84 8.77 7.02
CA ASN A 21 -11.44 9.53 5.85
C ASN A 21 -10.86 10.91 6.21
N ASP A 22 -11.38 11.58 7.25
CA ASP A 22 -10.80 12.82 7.78
C ASP A 22 -9.38 12.59 8.32
N LEU A 23 -9.18 11.53 9.11
CA LEU A 23 -7.90 11.27 9.76
C LEU A 23 -6.82 10.83 8.76
N PHE A 24 -7.19 10.06 7.74
CA PHE A 24 -6.29 9.70 6.64
C PHE A 24 -5.91 10.93 5.80
N SER A 25 -6.91 11.74 5.42
CA SER A 25 -6.68 12.97 4.66
C SER A 25 -5.79 13.97 5.42
N ARG A 26 -5.91 14.02 6.75
CA ARG A 26 -5.02 14.78 7.62
C ARG A 26 -3.60 14.22 7.65
N GLY A 27 -3.45 12.90 7.69
CA GLY A 27 -2.16 12.22 7.58
C GLY A 27 -1.43 12.60 6.29
N ASP A 28 -2.13 12.54 5.16
CA ASP A 28 -1.61 12.98 3.86
C ASP A 28 -1.25 14.46 3.86
N LEU A 29 -2.12 15.33 4.40
CA LEU A 29 -1.84 16.76 4.51
C LEU A 29 -0.54 17.03 5.30
N PHE A 30 -0.30 16.31 6.39
CA PHE A 30 0.95 16.43 7.14
C PHE A 30 2.16 15.92 6.34
N TYR A 31 2.00 14.85 5.56
CA TYR A 31 3.03 14.36 4.65
C TYR A 31 3.41 15.43 3.60
N TRP A 32 2.42 16.07 2.97
CA TRP A 32 2.64 17.15 2.00
C TRP A 32 3.29 18.39 2.63
N LYS A 33 3.04 18.65 3.91
CA LYS A 33 3.71 19.70 4.69
C LYS A 33 5.08 19.29 5.24
N CYS A 34 5.61 18.12 4.85
CA CYS A 34 6.85 17.54 5.34
C CYS A 34 6.89 17.31 6.87
N GLN A 35 5.72 17.26 7.53
CA GLN A 35 5.59 16.99 8.96
C GLN A 35 5.46 15.48 9.20
N TYR A 36 6.51 14.74 8.83
CA TYR A 36 6.50 13.28 8.76
C TYR A 36 6.17 12.59 10.10
N GLU A 37 6.69 13.07 11.22
CA GLU A 37 6.37 12.51 12.54
C GLU A 37 4.89 12.65 12.92
N LYS A 38 4.26 13.77 12.55
CA LYS A 38 2.82 13.96 12.76
C LYS A 38 2.02 13.07 11.82
N ALA A 39 2.43 12.96 10.55
CA ALA A 39 1.80 12.05 9.59
C ALA A 39 1.85 10.60 10.10
N LYS A 40 3.01 10.15 10.60
CA LYS A 40 3.20 8.83 11.22
C LYS A 40 2.20 8.59 12.36
N LYS A 41 2.11 9.54 13.30
CA LYS A 41 1.17 9.45 14.42
C LYS A 41 -0.27 9.33 13.95
N HIS A 42 -0.68 10.12 12.95
CA HIS A 42 -2.03 10.07 12.40
C HIS A 42 -2.34 8.72 11.76
N PHE A 43 -1.46 8.17 10.92
CA PHE A 43 -1.69 6.85 10.32
C PHE A 43 -1.70 5.71 11.36
N GLN A 44 -0.85 5.78 12.39
CA GLN A 44 -0.90 4.83 13.51
C GLN A 44 -2.22 4.91 14.27
N THR A 45 -2.76 6.12 14.50
CA THR A 45 -4.07 6.26 15.15
C THR A 45 -5.23 5.69 14.31
N VAL A 46 -5.15 5.74 12.97
CA VAL A 46 -6.13 5.09 12.09
C VAL A 46 -6.07 3.56 12.26
N LEU A 47 -4.86 2.98 12.28
CA LEU A 47 -4.68 1.52 12.44
C LEU A 47 -5.16 0.96 13.79
N LEU A 48 -5.23 1.79 14.83
CA LEU A 48 -5.72 1.39 16.16
C LEU A 48 -7.26 1.33 16.22
N GLN A 49 -7.97 1.77 15.18
CA GLN A 49 -9.42 1.78 15.20
C GLN A 49 -9.98 0.37 15.00
N PRO A 50 -10.93 -0.08 15.84
CA PRO A 50 -11.44 -1.45 15.82
C PRO A 50 -12.25 -1.80 14.56
N SER A 51 -12.72 -0.80 13.81
CA SER A 51 -13.55 -0.96 12.60
C SER A 51 -12.80 -0.67 11.29
N ILE A 52 -11.47 -0.66 11.29
CA ILE A 52 -10.70 -0.39 10.07
C ILE A 52 -10.87 -1.51 9.04
N SER A 53 -11.17 -1.15 7.79
CA SER A 53 -11.23 -2.12 6.70
C SER A 53 -9.83 -2.65 6.34
N LEU A 54 -9.75 -3.84 5.76
CA LEU A 54 -8.47 -4.37 5.25
C LEU A 54 -7.86 -3.45 4.17
N ILE A 55 -8.70 -2.86 3.31
CA ILE A 55 -8.25 -1.94 2.27
C ILE A 55 -7.63 -0.68 2.89
N ASP A 56 -8.29 -0.10 3.89
CA ASP A 56 -7.79 1.10 4.57
C ASP A 56 -6.56 0.79 5.42
N SER A 57 -6.49 -0.41 6.01
CA SER A 57 -5.30 -0.90 6.70
C SER A 57 -4.11 -0.98 5.75
N ALA A 58 -4.28 -1.59 4.58
CA ALA A 58 -3.24 -1.67 3.55
C ALA A 58 -2.78 -0.26 3.11
N ARG A 59 -3.73 0.67 2.94
CA ARG A 59 -3.41 2.06 2.59
C ARG A 59 -2.61 2.77 3.69
N CYS A 60 -2.99 2.58 4.96
CA CYS A 60 -2.26 3.14 6.09
C CYS A 60 -0.84 2.59 6.20
N TYR A 61 -0.65 1.28 6.00
CA TYR A 61 0.67 0.67 5.99
C TYR A 61 1.55 1.19 4.83
N SER A 62 0.97 1.40 3.64
CA SER A 62 1.67 2.04 2.53
C SER A 62 2.15 3.47 2.88
N SER A 63 1.25 4.28 3.46
CA SER A 63 1.58 5.64 3.87
C SER A 63 2.64 5.66 4.97
N LEU A 64 2.56 4.75 5.95
CA LEU A 64 3.58 4.60 7.00
C LEU A 64 4.93 4.15 6.43
N GLY A 65 4.94 3.23 5.46
CA GLY A 65 6.15 2.84 4.74
C GLY A 65 6.82 4.03 4.05
N THR A 66 6.01 4.86 3.39
CA THR A 66 6.48 6.07 2.70
C THR A 66 7.04 7.10 3.69
N VAL A 67 6.31 7.37 4.78
CA VAL A 67 6.73 8.29 5.84
C VAL A 67 8.03 7.83 6.50
N ASN A 68 8.14 6.55 6.87
CA ASN A 68 9.35 6.00 7.48
C ASN A 68 10.54 6.00 6.50
N THR A 69 10.31 5.83 5.20
CA THR A 69 11.36 6.00 4.17
C THR A 69 11.90 7.43 4.15
N LYS A 70 11.01 8.44 4.25
CA LYS A 70 11.42 9.86 4.33
C LYS A 70 12.16 10.19 5.62
N LEU A 71 11.82 9.53 6.71
CA LEU A 71 12.52 9.63 8.00
C LEU A 71 13.80 8.79 8.06
N GLN A 72 14.16 8.08 6.99
CA GLN A 72 15.30 7.14 6.92
C GLN A 72 15.20 5.95 7.89
N ASN A 73 14.01 5.68 8.41
CA ASN A 73 13.70 4.50 9.23
C ASN A 73 13.43 3.30 8.31
N TYR A 74 14.46 2.85 7.58
CA TYR A 74 14.32 1.88 6.49
C TYR A 74 13.75 0.52 6.96
N GLU A 75 14.17 0.01 8.11
CA GLU A 75 13.67 -1.26 8.65
C GLU A 75 12.17 -1.19 8.96
N GLU A 76 11.73 -0.10 9.60
CA GLU A 76 10.31 0.10 9.90
C GLU A 76 9.50 0.33 8.61
N ALA A 77 10.08 1.00 7.62
CA ALA A 77 9.46 1.16 6.31
C ALA A 77 9.23 -0.18 5.62
N LEU A 78 10.25 -1.05 5.57
CA LEU A 78 10.16 -2.40 5.03
C LEU A 78 9.08 -3.22 5.75
N ASN A 79 9.05 -3.19 7.08
CA ASN A 79 8.04 -3.91 7.87
C ASN A 79 6.61 -3.45 7.51
N ASN A 80 6.40 -2.14 7.36
CA ASN A 80 5.09 -1.61 6.96
C ASN A 80 4.70 -2.05 5.54
N TYR A 81 5.63 -2.02 4.58
CA TYR A 81 5.37 -2.51 3.23
C TYR A 81 5.09 -4.03 3.20
N HIS A 82 5.77 -4.83 4.01
CA HIS A 82 5.46 -6.25 4.14
C HIS A 82 4.06 -6.50 4.72
N LYS A 83 3.64 -5.76 5.75
CA LYS A 83 2.27 -5.84 6.27
C LYS A 83 1.23 -5.45 5.22
N GLN A 84 1.52 -4.43 4.40
CA GLN A 84 0.66 -4.08 3.27
C GLN A 84 0.54 -5.26 2.28
N LEU A 85 1.65 -5.89 1.91
CA LEU A 85 1.65 -7.05 1.00
C LEU A 85 0.80 -8.20 1.54
N ASP A 86 0.91 -8.51 2.83
CA ASP A 86 0.15 -9.60 3.45
C ASP A 86 -1.35 -9.33 3.38
N ILE A 87 -1.77 -8.09 3.60
CA ILE A 87 -3.18 -7.70 3.48
C ILE A 87 -3.65 -7.74 2.03
N LEU A 88 -2.85 -7.23 1.08
CA LEU A 88 -3.18 -7.25 -0.35
C LEU A 88 -3.35 -8.69 -0.87
N LYS A 89 -2.52 -9.64 -0.38
CA LYS A 89 -2.65 -11.07 -0.68
C LYS A 89 -3.93 -11.68 -0.10
N GLN A 90 -4.36 -11.24 1.09
CA GLN A 90 -5.61 -11.70 1.72
C GLN A 90 -6.85 -11.19 0.99
N LEU A 91 -6.82 -9.97 0.47
CA LEU A 91 -7.97 -9.31 -0.15
C LEU A 91 -8.48 -10.02 -1.43
N LYS A 92 -7.64 -10.80 -2.12
CA LYS A 92 -7.99 -11.55 -3.35
C LYS A 92 -8.82 -10.76 -4.37
N VAL A 93 -8.64 -9.44 -4.47
CA VAL A 93 -9.34 -8.60 -5.45
C VAL A 93 -8.55 -8.62 -6.75
N PRO A 94 -8.99 -9.34 -7.80
CA PRO A 94 -8.23 -9.48 -9.03
C PRO A 94 -8.00 -8.11 -9.68
N ASN A 95 -6.84 -7.92 -10.33
CA ASN A 95 -6.38 -6.70 -11.01
C ASN A 95 -6.07 -5.48 -10.12
N LYS A 96 -6.93 -5.12 -9.15
CA LYS A 96 -6.67 -3.95 -8.28
C LYS A 96 -5.55 -4.24 -7.27
N ALA A 97 -5.56 -5.43 -6.68
CA ALA A 97 -4.52 -5.83 -5.73
C ALA A 97 -3.14 -5.99 -6.43
N GLU A 98 -3.10 -6.45 -7.68
CA GLU A 98 -1.86 -6.68 -8.43
C GLU A 98 -1.10 -5.37 -8.67
N GLY A 99 -1.78 -4.31 -9.09
CA GLY A 99 -1.17 -2.99 -9.25
C GLY A 99 -0.63 -2.42 -7.94
N ASP A 100 -1.32 -2.64 -6.82
CA ASP A 100 -0.86 -2.18 -5.51
C ASP A 100 0.29 -3.04 -4.96
N ILE A 101 0.29 -4.35 -5.24
CA ILE A 101 1.41 -5.26 -4.92
C ILE A 101 2.66 -4.84 -5.69
N ALA A 102 2.55 -4.55 -7.00
CA ALA A 102 3.67 -4.09 -7.81
C ALA A 102 4.26 -2.77 -7.27
N LYS A 103 3.42 -1.79 -6.93
CA LYS A 103 3.88 -0.54 -6.29
C LYS A 103 4.58 -0.80 -4.95
N CYS A 104 4.08 -1.76 -4.17
CA CYS A 104 4.68 -2.12 -2.90
C CYS A 104 6.09 -2.71 -3.10
N PHE A 105 6.26 -3.62 -4.08
CA PHE A 105 7.57 -4.14 -4.45
C PHE A 105 8.52 -3.05 -4.97
N MET A 106 8.05 -2.10 -5.77
CA MET A 106 8.86 -0.96 -6.20
C MET A 106 9.33 -0.12 -4.99
N SER A 107 8.46 0.08 -4.00
CA SER A 107 8.79 0.85 -2.79
C SER A 107 9.83 0.13 -1.93
N ILE A 108 9.72 -1.19 -1.79
CA ILE A 108 10.72 -2.03 -1.14
C ILE A 108 12.06 -1.98 -1.89
N GLY A 109 12.02 -2.13 -3.23
CA GLY A 109 13.21 -2.03 -4.07
C GLY A 109 13.91 -0.68 -3.95
N MET A 110 13.15 0.40 -3.87
CA MET A 110 13.68 1.75 -3.62
C MET A 110 14.39 1.85 -2.26
N ILE A 111 13.85 1.24 -1.20
CA ILE A 111 14.52 1.23 0.11
C ILE A 111 15.86 0.48 0.02
N TYR A 112 15.90 -0.70 -0.59
CA TYR A 112 17.15 -1.44 -0.77
C TYR A 112 18.16 -0.67 -1.62
N TRP A 113 17.70 0.10 -2.61
CA TRP A 113 18.55 1.01 -3.38
C TRP A 113 19.16 2.10 -2.50
N LEU A 114 18.37 2.70 -1.61
CA LEU A 114 18.84 3.70 -0.65
C LEU A 114 19.83 3.11 0.38
N GLN A 115 19.71 1.81 0.68
CA GLN A 115 20.64 1.07 1.54
C GLN A 115 21.87 0.52 0.80
N HIS A 116 22.03 0.82 -0.49
CA HIS A 116 23.09 0.31 -1.36
C HIS A 116 23.08 -1.21 -1.61
N ASP A 117 22.00 -1.92 -1.25
CA ASP A 117 21.79 -3.33 -1.59
C ASP A 117 21.12 -3.42 -2.98
N TYR A 118 21.91 -3.11 -4.01
CA TYR A 118 21.43 -3.04 -5.39
C TYR A 118 20.95 -4.40 -5.91
N ALA A 119 21.51 -5.50 -5.40
CA ALA A 119 21.09 -6.85 -5.79
C ALA A 119 19.64 -7.11 -5.39
N LYS A 120 19.28 -6.82 -4.13
CA LYS A 120 17.88 -6.94 -3.68
C LYS A 120 16.98 -5.91 -4.34
N ALA A 121 17.45 -4.68 -4.53
CA ALA A 121 16.67 -3.65 -5.21
C ALA A 121 16.23 -4.10 -6.60
N LEU A 122 17.15 -4.69 -7.39
CA LEU A 122 16.86 -5.23 -8.71
C LEU A 122 15.91 -6.43 -8.66
N ASP A 123 16.06 -7.31 -7.68
CA ASP A 123 15.16 -8.46 -7.52
C ASP A 123 13.71 -8.01 -7.28
N TYR A 124 13.50 -7.09 -6.35
CA TYR A 124 12.17 -6.54 -6.09
C TYR A 124 11.60 -5.74 -7.28
N GLN A 125 12.46 -5.02 -8.02
CA GLN A 125 12.02 -4.34 -9.24
C GLN A 125 11.59 -5.33 -10.33
N LYS A 126 12.25 -6.48 -10.46
CA LYS A 126 11.85 -7.56 -11.38
C LYS A 126 10.51 -8.17 -10.96
N GLN A 127 10.31 -8.44 -9.67
CA GLN A 127 9.03 -8.95 -9.16
C GLN A 127 7.86 -7.98 -9.44
N ALA A 128 8.09 -6.67 -9.29
CA ALA A 128 7.08 -5.65 -9.64
C ALA A 128 6.75 -5.65 -11.14
N LEU A 129 7.77 -5.76 -12.00
CA LEU A 129 7.59 -5.79 -13.45
C LEU A 129 6.87 -7.05 -13.92
N ASP A 130 7.19 -8.22 -13.35
CA ASP A 130 6.55 -9.48 -13.68
C ASP A 130 5.04 -9.37 -13.48
N ILE A 131 4.61 -8.90 -12.30
CA ILE A 131 3.19 -8.66 -11.99
C ILE A 131 2.56 -7.71 -13.00
N LEU A 132 3.15 -6.52 -13.22
CA LEU A 132 2.61 -5.55 -14.17
C LEU A 132 2.50 -6.11 -15.59
N SER A 133 3.47 -6.92 -16.03
CA SER A 133 3.50 -7.53 -17.35
C SER A 133 2.48 -8.65 -17.52
N THR A 134 2.12 -9.36 -16.43
CA THR A 134 1.06 -10.36 -16.43
C THR A 134 -0.35 -9.76 -16.36
N THR A 135 -0.50 -8.59 -15.72
CA THR A 135 -1.79 -7.90 -15.52
C THR A 135 -2.19 -7.02 -16.70
N THR A 136 -1.23 -6.48 -17.45
CA THR A 136 -1.56 -5.76 -18.69
C THR A 136 -1.79 -6.77 -19.81
N PRO A 137 -2.92 -6.71 -20.53
CA PRO A 137 -3.04 -7.43 -21.80
C PRO A 137 -2.13 -6.72 -22.81
N ILE A 138 -0.82 -6.92 -22.70
CA ILE A 138 0.14 -6.62 -23.76
C ILE A 138 0.01 -7.77 -24.76
N HIS A 139 -1.16 -7.84 -25.39
CA HIS A 139 -1.34 -8.67 -26.55
C HIS A 139 -0.38 -8.10 -27.61
N ASP A 140 0.62 -8.91 -27.96
CA ASP A 140 1.25 -8.98 -29.29
C ASP A 140 2.66 -8.41 -29.53
N LEU A 141 3.34 -7.77 -28.56
CA LEU A 141 4.72 -7.26 -28.80
C LEU A 141 5.83 -7.93 -27.98
N THR A 142 5.57 -8.33 -26.73
CA THR A 142 6.63 -8.86 -25.85
C THR A 142 7.03 -10.30 -26.20
N SER A 143 6.08 -11.13 -26.65
CA SER A 143 6.35 -12.52 -27.05
C SER A 143 7.29 -12.63 -28.26
N LYS A 144 7.21 -11.69 -29.23
CA LYS A 144 8.10 -11.66 -30.40
C LYS A 144 9.51 -11.20 -30.05
N VAL A 145 9.66 -10.25 -29.13
CA VAL A 145 10.98 -9.72 -28.75
C VAL A 145 11.75 -10.71 -27.90
N TYR A 146 11.11 -11.40 -26.95
CA TYR A 146 11.80 -12.40 -26.13
C TYR A 146 12.18 -13.67 -26.92
N LYS A 147 11.41 -14.07 -27.94
CA LYS A 147 11.79 -15.18 -28.83
C LYS A 147 12.99 -14.87 -29.74
N ASN A 148 13.24 -13.60 -30.05
CA ASN A 148 14.36 -13.20 -30.90
C ASN A 148 15.68 -12.99 -30.13
N ILE A 149 15.64 -12.93 -28.80
CA ILE A 149 16.86 -12.83 -27.96
C ILE A 149 17.31 -14.21 -27.47
N ALA A 150 16.42 -15.21 -27.53
CA ALA A 150 16.68 -16.59 -27.10
C ALA A 150 17.13 -17.54 -28.25
N ASN A 151 17.41 -17.02 -29.44
CA ASN A 151 17.92 -17.78 -30.59
C ASN A 151 19.22 -17.20 -31.13
#